data_AF-A0A1X9XBK1-F1
#
_entry.id   AF-A0A1X9XBK1-F1
#
_cell.length_a   1.000
_cell.length_b   1.000
_cell.length_c   1.000
_cell.angle_alpha   90.00
_cell.angle_beta   90.00
_cell.angle_gamma   90.00
#
_symmetry.space_group_name_H-M   'P 1'
#
loop_
_entity.id
_entity.type
_entity.pdbx_description
1 polymer ?
#
loop_
_entity_poly.entity_id
_entity_poly.type
_entity_poly.pdbx_seq_one_letter_code
_entity_poly.pdbx_strand_id
1 'polypeptide(L)' 'IGGHGDRMDVEVRTAVRTGTEAADAILRQLKAGNHNLIEADQVSATVLT' A
#
# COMPACT_ATOMS: atom_id res chain seq x y z
N ILE A 1 -18.54 -24.69 25.54
CA ILE A 1 -19.26 -23.77 24.63
C ILE A 1 -18.60 -22.40 24.81
N GLY A 2 -17.98 -21.85 23.76
CA GLY A 2 -17.19 -20.62 23.84
C GLY A 2 -16.43 -20.27 22.55
N GLY A 3 -16.06 -21.25 21.72
CA GLY A 3 -15.12 -21.03 20.61
C GLY A 3 -15.64 -20.35 19.33
N HIS A 4 -16.92 -19.95 19.25
CA HIS A 4 -17.46 -19.33 18.03
C HIS A 4 -17.24 -17.81 17.98
N GLY A 5 -17.40 -17.12 19.13
CA GLY A 5 -17.16 -15.67 19.22
C GLY A 5 -15.68 -15.30 19.05
N ASP A 6 -14.78 -16.06 19.68
CA ASP A 6 -13.34 -15.88 19.54
C ASP A 6 -12.83 -16.11 18.11
N ARG A 7 -13.41 -17.08 17.39
CA ARG A 7 -13.02 -17.37 16.01
C ARG A 7 -13.44 -16.26 15.04
N MET A 8 -14.66 -15.75 15.19
CA MET A 8 -15.18 -14.65 14.37
C MET A 8 -14.37 -13.36 14.60
N ASP A 9 -13.99 -13.05 15.85
CA ASP A 9 -13.18 -11.87 16.15
C ASP A 9 -11.75 -11.96 15.57
N VAL A 10 -11.13 -13.15 15.61
CA VAL A 10 -9.81 -13.40 14.98
C VAL A 10 -9.89 -13.28 13.46
N GLU A 11 -10.93 -13.82 12.83
CA GLU A 11 -11.14 -13.73 11.39
C GLU A 11 -11.34 -12.28 10.93
N VAL A 12 -12.14 -11.50 11.66
CA VAL A 12 -12.35 -10.07 11.38
C VAL A 12 -11.06 -9.26 11.54
N ARG A 13 -10.33 -9.43 12.65
CA ARG A 13 -9.04 -8.74 12.85
C ARG A 13 -8.02 -9.11 11.79
N THR A 14 -7.98 -10.36 11.37
CA THR A 14 -7.06 -10.84 10.33
C THR A 14 -7.38 -10.21 8.98
N ALA A 15 -8.65 -10.16 8.59
CA ALA A 15 -9.11 -9.56 7.34
C ALA A 15 -8.85 -8.04 7.30
N VAL A 16 -9.12 -7.33 8.41
CA VAL A 16 -8.80 -5.90 8.52
C VAL A 16 -7.30 -5.67 8.40
N ARG A 17 -6.46 -6.45 9.10
CA ARG A 17 -5.00 -6.30 9.03
C ARG A 17 -4.46 -6.54 7.63
N THR A 18 -4.90 -7.60 6.95
CA THR A 18 -4.48 -7.90 5.57
C THR A 18 -4.94 -6.83 4.59
N GLY A 19 -6.14 -6.27 4.77
CA GLY A 19 -6.62 -5.13 3.98
C GLY A 19 -5.74 -3.89 4.14
N THR A 20 -5.34 -3.57 5.37
CA THR A 20 -4.45 -2.43 5.67
C THR A 20 -3.05 -2.62 5.12
N GLU A 21 -2.48 -3.83 5.23
CA GLU A 21 -1.15 -4.16 4.69
C GLU A 21 -1.12 -4.08 3.16
N ALA A 22 -2.15 -4.58 2.48
CA ALA A 22 -2.29 -4.47 1.04
C ALA A 22 -2.42 -3.00 0.59
N ALA A 23 -3.23 -2.21 1.30
CA ALA A 23 -3.38 -0.78 1.02
C ALA A 23 -2.05 -0.01 1.22
N ASP A 24 -1.29 -0.33 2.26
CA ASP A 24 0.02 0.29 2.50
C ASP A 24 1.06 -0.11 1.43
N ALA A 25 1.05 -1.36 0.98
CA ALA A 25 1.91 -1.82 -0.12
C ALA A 25 1.60 -1.08 -1.43
N ILE A 26 0.31 -0.91 -1.77
CA ILE A 26 -0.11 -0.13 -2.95
C ILE A 26 0.32 1.33 -2.80
N LEU A 27 0.13 1.94 -1.63
CA LEU A 27 0.53 3.33 -1.38
C LEU A 27 2.05 3.53 -1.51
N ARG A 28 2.86 2.58 -1.02
CA ARG A 28 4.32 2.61 -1.17
C ARG A 28 4.74 2.50 -2.63
N GLN A 29 4.14 1.58 -3.39
CA GLN A 29 4.42 1.43 -4.82
C GLN A 29 4.04 2.68 -5.60
N LEU A 30 2.89 3.30 -5.30
CA LEU A 30 2.46 4.53 -5.96
C LEU A 30 3.40 5.70 -5.64
N LYS A 31 3.82 5.86 -4.37
CA LYS A 31 4.80 6.88 -3.99
C LYS A 31 6.14 6.69 -4.70
N ALA A 32 6.64 5.45 -4.78
CA ALA A 32 7.88 5.14 -5.48
C ALA A 32 7.76 5.39 -6.99
N GLY A 33 6.67 4.93 -7.62
CA GLY A 33 6.40 5.17 -9.04
C GLY A 33 6.28 6.66 -9.37
N ASN A 34 5.55 7.43 -8.56
CA ASN A 34 5.41 8.87 -8.74
C ASN A 34 6.74 9.61 -8.52
N HIS A 35 7.58 9.17 -7.58
CA HIS A 35 8.91 9.74 -7.39
C HIS A 35 9.79 9.55 -8.64
N ASN A 36 9.78 8.33 -9.20
CA ASN A 36 10.53 8.01 -10.42
C ASN A 36 10.02 8.81 -11.64
N LEU A 37 8.71 9.07 -11.73
CA LEU A 37 8.13 9.90 -12.79
C LEU A 37 8.54 11.37 -12.68
N ILE A 38 8.59 11.92 -11.46
CA ILE A 38 9.03 13.30 -11.21
C ILE A 38 10.53 13.45 -11.53
N GLU A 39 11.35 12.48 -11.13
CA GLU A 39 12.78 12.47 -11.45
C GLU A 39 13.02 12.41 -12.97
N ALA A 40 12.29 11.55 -13.68
CA ALA A 40 12.35 11.46 -15.13
C ALA A 40 11.93 12.75 -15.84
N ASP A 41 10.88 13.43 -15.35
CA ASP A 41 10.43 14.73 -15.86
C ASP A 41 11.50 15.82 -15.71
N GLN A 42 12.14 15.90 -14.53
CA GLN A 42 13.21 16.88 -14.28
C GLN A 42 14.45 16.66 -15.14
N VAL A 43 14.87 15.40 -15.32
CA VAL A 43 15.99 15.08 -16.23
C VAL A 43 15.63 15.40 -17.68
N SER A 44 14.40 15.09 -18.11
CA SER A 44 13.93 15.42 -19.46
C SER A 44 13.91 16.93 -19.70
N ALA A 45 13.44 17.73 -18.74
CA ALA A 45 13.42 19.19 -18.83
C ALA A 45 14.84 19.79 -18.92
N THR A 46 15.84 19.15 -18.29
CA THR A 46 17.23 19.61 -18.28
C THR A 46 17.98 19.30 -19.58
N VAL A 47 17.59 18.25 -20.31
CA VAL A 47 18.20 17.87 -21.60
C VAL A 47 17.66 18.71 -22.77
N LEU A 48 16.49 19.35 -22.61
CA LEU A 48 15.82 20.17 -23.62
C LEU A 48 16.19 21.66 -23.59
N THR A 49 17.02 22.09 -22.63
CA THR A 49 17.57 23.46 -22.50
C THR A 49 19.04 23.51 -22.87
#